data_AF-A0A928UIY4-F1
#
_entry.id   AF-A0A928UIY4-F1
#
_cell.length_a   1.000
_cell.length_b   1.000
_cell.length_c   1.000
_cell.angle_alpha   90.00
_cell.angle_beta   90.00
_cell.angle_gamma   90.00
#
_symmetry.space_group_name_H-M   'P 1'
#
loop_
_entity.id
_entity.type
_entity.pdbx_description
1 polymer ?
#
loop_
_entity_poly.entity_id
_entity_poly.type
_entity_poly.pdbx_seq_one_letter_code
_entity_poly.pdbx_strand_id
1 'polypeptide(L)'
;MKKIVVLFLALFFSFCSAKAVENPTEVTFIYINGSNNLAYKNRLKFKVAFEEDVKKLHPQIQKRFESDELINEIFLQNGKYTINPEPITFYWGNRSLKIVENLDRDLKSASKYSPKIAHQARSIFAHCLHDAVWVQKNQNMISVLEDLHKLVNAEVKKGNKVVLLGYSAGSFVTYQYYMTKATTIQPSDITLGEYNPEIGNFIAQTPVNPTCFDALIEADLIKFNPATGKYKPNPETETFKNNYVKLDSITPNACFANGTVRGVVGFASPARLFYSDLMDNNTSINFISQLMSKNIVENDVFYLTVNYNNDPFGFSNAENFTLKKLKSTNAHPANIIGDGKGFIYNKSDNYVPRTFITAHLAYWQTPKRFAKAVVKAFNEGYPNFYGIKK
;
A
#
# COMPACT_ATOMS: atom_id res chain seq x y z
N MET A 1 48.26 -24.12 -39.00
CA MET A 1 47.98 -22.88 -38.22
C MET A 1 46.65 -22.20 -38.58
N LYS A 2 46.31 -21.94 -39.86
CA LYS A 2 45.03 -21.29 -40.23
C LYS A 2 43.76 -21.99 -39.70
N LYS A 3 43.71 -23.33 -39.68
CA LYS A 3 42.53 -24.09 -39.19
C LYS A 3 42.33 -24.02 -37.67
N ILE A 4 43.40 -23.82 -36.89
CA ILE A 4 43.34 -23.71 -35.43
C ILE A 4 42.88 -22.30 -35.02
N VAL A 5 43.32 -21.26 -35.75
CA VAL A 5 42.88 -19.87 -35.53
C VAL A 5 41.39 -19.70 -35.82
N VAL A 6 40.87 -20.35 -36.87
CA VAL A 6 39.42 -20.34 -37.18
C VAL A 6 38.60 -21.06 -36.11
N LEU A 7 39.12 -22.16 -35.54
CA LEU A 7 38.46 -22.88 -34.45
C LEU A 7 38.43 -22.05 -33.15
N PHE A 8 39.52 -21.35 -32.84
CA PHE A 8 39.57 -20.44 -31.69
C PHE A 8 38.69 -19.20 -31.89
N LEU A 9 38.58 -18.64 -33.10
CA LEU A 9 37.62 -17.57 -33.39
C LEU A 9 36.17 -18.07 -33.27
N ALA A 10 35.84 -19.28 -33.75
CA ALA A 10 34.49 -19.85 -33.62
C ALA A 10 34.12 -20.14 -32.17
N LEU A 11 35.08 -20.58 -31.34
CA LEU A 11 34.91 -20.72 -29.88
C LEU A 11 34.77 -19.35 -29.20
N PHE A 12 35.55 -18.34 -29.57
CA PHE A 12 35.40 -16.97 -29.04
C PHE A 12 34.06 -16.32 -29.42
N PHE A 13 33.52 -16.60 -30.61
CA PHE A 13 32.17 -16.16 -31.01
C PHE A 13 31.06 -16.97 -30.32
N SER A 14 31.32 -18.22 -29.91
CA SER A 14 30.37 -19.02 -29.12
C SER A 14 30.35 -18.64 -27.63
N PHE A 15 31.41 -17.99 -27.13
CA PHE A 15 31.48 -17.37 -25.80
C PHE A 15 31.11 -15.88 -25.79
N CYS A 16 30.72 -15.33 -26.95
CA CYS A 16 30.21 -13.97 -27.04
C CYS A 16 28.79 -13.93 -26.49
N SER A 17 28.70 -13.85 -25.16
CA SER A 17 27.54 -13.43 -24.38
C SER A 17 26.19 -13.84 -24.96
N ALA A 18 25.82 -15.11 -24.78
CA ALA A 18 24.44 -15.36 -24.39
C ALA A 18 24.25 -14.67 -23.04
N LYS A 19 24.01 -13.34 -23.05
CA LYS A 19 23.28 -12.72 -21.97
C LYS A 19 22.01 -13.54 -21.91
N ALA A 20 21.83 -14.32 -20.86
CA ALA A 20 20.52 -14.85 -20.55
C ALA A 20 19.58 -13.66 -20.70
N VAL A 21 18.67 -13.73 -21.67
CA VAL A 21 17.56 -12.79 -21.72
C VAL A 21 16.78 -13.15 -20.48
N GLU A 22 17.12 -12.53 -19.35
CA GLU A 22 16.28 -12.59 -18.17
C GLU A 22 14.93 -12.07 -18.64
N ASN A 23 13.94 -12.97 -18.65
CA ASN A 23 12.59 -12.55 -18.93
C ASN A 23 12.26 -11.43 -17.94
N PRO A 24 11.68 -10.31 -18.43
CA PRO A 24 11.38 -9.19 -17.56
C PRO A 24 10.53 -9.66 -16.39
N THR A 25 10.85 -9.19 -15.20
CA THR A 25 10.08 -9.53 -14.01
C THR A 25 8.72 -8.84 -14.11
N GLU A 26 7.64 -9.60 -13.99
CA GLU A 26 6.31 -9.03 -14.10
C GLU A 26 5.92 -8.25 -12.84
N VAL A 27 5.16 -7.17 -13.03
CA VAL A 27 4.55 -6.38 -11.97
C VAL A 27 3.03 -6.51 -12.08
N THR A 28 2.43 -7.08 -11.05
CA THR A 28 1.00 -7.33 -10.97
C THR A 28 0.29 -6.22 -10.20
N PHE A 29 -0.75 -5.66 -10.79
CA PHE A 29 -1.58 -4.64 -10.16
C PHE A 29 -2.73 -5.33 -9.42
N ILE A 30 -2.77 -5.15 -8.09
CA ILE A 30 -3.81 -5.70 -7.21
C ILE A 30 -4.79 -4.59 -6.86
N TYR A 31 -6.02 -4.69 -7.36
CA TYR A 31 -7.10 -3.74 -7.13
C TYR A 31 -7.90 -4.15 -5.91
N ILE A 32 -7.99 -3.26 -4.92
CA ILE A 32 -8.46 -3.55 -3.57
C ILE A 32 -9.75 -2.76 -3.32
N ASN A 33 -10.87 -3.48 -3.14
CA ASN A 33 -12.18 -2.86 -2.94
C ASN A 33 -13.12 -3.62 -2.00
N GLY A 34 -14.00 -2.87 -1.33
CA GLY A 34 -15.07 -3.37 -0.47
C GLY A 34 -16.45 -3.36 -1.15
N SER A 35 -17.48 -3.34 -0.33
CA SER A 35 -18.90 -3.20 -0.68
C SER A 35 -19.41 -1.75 -0.86
N ASN A 36 -18.57 -0.73 -0.68
CA ASN A 36 -18.91 0.71 -0.64
C ASN A 36 -19.34 1.34 -1.98
N ASN A 37 -19.92 0.58 -2.90
CA ASN A 37 -20.38 1.10 -4.18
C ASN A 37 -21.87 1.50 -4.14
N LEU A 38 -22.15 2.78 -4.36
CA LEU A 38 -23.51 3.34 -4.42
C LEU A 38 -24.27 3.01 -5.71
N ALA A 39 -23.59 2.51 -6.75
CA ALA A 39 -24.16 2.39 -8.10
C ALA A 39 -25.09 1.19 -8.30
N TYR A 40 -24.98 0.11 -7.51
CA TYR A 40 -25.76 -1.10 -7.74
C TYR A 40 -26.78 -1.36 -6.65
N LYS A 41 -28.04 -1.51 -7.08
CA LYS A 41 -29.17 -1.87 -6.24
C LYS A 41 -29.14 -3.35 -5.80
N ASN A 42 -28.31 -4.18 -6.42
CA ASN A 42 -28.11 -5.58 -6.05
C ASN A 42 -26.67 -5.79 -5.59
N ARG A 43 -26.51 -6.02 -4.28
CA ARG A 43 -25.22 -6.15 -3.59
C ARG A 43 -24.42 -7.37 -4.07
N LEU A 44 -25.07 -8.45 -4.51
CA LEU A 44 -24.40 -9.64 -5.07
C LEU A 44 -23.72 -9.35 -6.41
N LYS A 45 -24.09 -8.26 -7.10
CA LYS A 45 -23.45 -7.85 -8.36
C LYS A 45 -22.24 -6.93 -8.15
N PHE A 46 -21.93 -6.53 -6.92
CA PHE A 46 -20.82 -5.61 -6.66
C PHE A 46 -19.46 -6.17 -7.02
N LYS A 47 -19.20 -7.43 -6.67
CA LYS A 47 -17.94 -8.08 -7.03
C LYS A 47 -17.77 -8.13 -8.56
N VAL A 48 -18.80 -8.59 -9.26
CA VAL A 48 -18.80 -8.69 -10.74
C VAL A 48 -18.59 -7.32 -11.38
N ALA A 49 -19.33 -6.31 -10.93
CA ALA A 49 -19.19 -4.96 -11.44
C ALA A 49 -17.80 -4.35 -11.18
N PHE A 50 -17.25 -4.59 -9.99
CA PHE A 50 -15.89 -4.18 -9.65
C PHE A 50 -14.87 -4.85 -10.59
N GLU A 51 -15.00 -6.15 -10.83
CA GLU A 51 -14.15 -6.89 -11.78
C GLU A 51 -14.28 -6.33 -13.21
N GLU A 52 -15.48 -6.00 -13.66
CA GLU A 52 -15.70 -5.36 -14.96
C GLU A 52 -15.07 -3.97 -15.06
N ASP A 53 -15.14 -3.17 -14.00
CA ASP A 53 -14.53 -1.83 -13.97
C ASP A 53 -13.00 -1.92 -13.95
N VAL A 54 -12.44 -2.92 -13.25
CA VAL A 54 -11.01 -3.21 -13.27
C VAL A 54 -10.55 -3.61 -14.68
N LYS A 55 -11.30 -4.47 -15.38
CA LYS A 55 -11.00 -4.85 -16.78
C LYS A 55 -10.98 -3.66 -17.74
N LYS A 56 -11.73 -2.59 -17.44
CA LYS A 56 -11.71 -1.34 -18.24
C LYS A 56 -10.55 -0.42 -17.83
N LEU A 57 -10.24 -0.35 -16.54
CA LEU A 57 -9.22 0.54 -15.99
C LEU A 57 -7.80 0.03 -16.26
N HIS A 58 -7.54 -1.24 -16.01
CA HIS A 58 -6.19 -1.80 -16.01
C HIS A 58 -5.45 -1.59 -17.35
N PRO A 59 -6.05 -1.86 -18.53
CA PRO A 59 -5.37 -1.58 -19.80
C PRO A 59 -5.02 -0.10 -20.01
N GLN A 60 -5.77 0.83 -19.38
CA GLN A 60 -5.45 2.26 -19.44
C GLN A 60 -4.29 2.63 -18.53
N ILE A 61 -4.16 1.97 -17.38
CA ILE A 61 -3.01 2.14 -16.48
C ILE A 61 -1.76 1.59 -17.16
N GLN A 62 -1.81 0.33 -17.61
CA GLN A 62 -0.72 -0.34 -18.31
C GLN A 62 -0.19 0.50 -19.47
N LYS A 63 -1.08 0.81 -20.44
CA LYS A 63 -0.71 1.59 -21.63
C LYS A 63 -0.01 2.90 -21.28
N ARG A 64 -0.49 3.60 -20.25
CA ARG A 64 0.05 4.91 -19.88
C ARG A 64 1.39 4.79 -19.18
N PHE A 65 1.55 3.83 -18.27
CA PHE A 65 2.81 3.58 -17.57
C PHE A 65 3.91 3.16 -18.55
N GLU A 66 3.59 2.28 -19.50
CA GLU A 66 4.55 1.79 -20.50
C GLU A 66 4.96 2.89 -21.49
N SER A 67 4.06 3.84 -21.81
CA SER A 67 4.32 4.95 -22.74
C SER A 67 4.99 6.18 -22.13
N ASP A 68 5.06 6.26 -20.79
CA ASP A 68 5.56 7.44 -20.09
C ASP A 68 7.05 7.28 -19.79
N GLU A 69 7.87 8.25 -20.24
CA GLU A 69 9.33 8.18 -20.18
C GLU A 69 9.87 8.05 -18.75
N LEU A 70 9.37 8.88 -17.82
CA LEU A 70 9.86 8.88 -16.43
C LEU A 70 9.43 7.59 -15.70
N ILE A 71 8.20 7.13 -15.91
CA ILE A 71 7.74 5.86 -15.34
C ILE A 71 8.55 4.70 -15.92
N ASN A 72 8.84 4.73 -17.23
CA ASN A 72 9.63 3.70 -17.87
C ASN A 72 11.05 3.62 -17.28
N GLU A 73 11.69 4.77 -17.07
CA GLU A 73 13.02 4.85 -16.47
C GLU A 73 13.04 4.42 -14.99
N ILE A 74 12.15 5.02 -14.18
CA ILE A 74 12.23 4.90 -12.71
C ILE A 74 11.56 3.64 -12.20
N PHE A 75 10.36 3.32 -12.70
CA PHE A 75 9.55 2.21 -12.22
C PHE A 75 9.77 0.94 -13.05
N LEU A 76 9.66 1.02 -14.39
CA LEU A 76 9.83 -0.15 -15.26
C LEU A 76 11.31 -0.50 -15.52
N GLN A 77 12.24 0.37 -15.11
CA GLN A 77 13.68 0.22 -15.28
C GLN A 77 14.07 -0.14 -16.72
N ASN A 78 13.54 0.63 -17.68
CA ASN A 78 13.82 0.48 -19.11
C ASN A 78 13.55 -0.94 -19.64
N GLY A 79 12.44 -1.53 -19.21
CA GLY A 79 11.98 -2.84 -19.66
C GLY A 79 12.48 -4.02 -18.83
N LYS A 80 13.22 -3.79 -17.72
CA LYS A 80 13.50 -4.86 -16.74
C LYS A 80 12.23 -5.37 -16.08
N TYR A 81 11.24 -4.49 -15.91
CA TYR A 81 9.91 -4.84 -15.42
C TYR A 81 8.87 -4.61 -16.51
N THR A 82 7.91 -5.52 -16.60
CA THR A 82 6.72 -5.40 -17.45
C THR A 82 5.47 -5.46 -16.59
N ILE A 83 4.40 -4.79 -17.01
CA ILE A 83 3.13 -4.86 -16.29
C ILE A 83 2.39 -6.12 -16.77
N ASN A 84 1.98 -6.97 -15.84
CA ASN A 84 1.15 -8.12 -16.19
C ASN A 84 -0.17 -7.61 -16.80
N PRO A 85 -0.56 -8.05 -18.01
CA PRO A 85 -1.76 -7.57 -18.69
C PRO A 85 -3.07 -7.98 -18.01
N GLU A 86 -3.05 -9.04 -17.20
CA GLU A 86 -4.22 -9.51 -16.46
C GLU A 86 -4.21 -8.93 -15.03
N PRO A 87 -5.19 -8.09 -14.66
CA PRO A 87 -5.26 -7.53 -13.33
C PRO A 87 -5.71 -8.56 -12.30
N ILE A 88 -5.29 -8.36 -11.05
CA ILE A 88 -5.82 -9.12 -9.92
C ILE A 88 -6.76 -8.26 -9.10
N THR A 89 -7.92 -8.82 -8.74
CA THR A 89 -8.89 -8.18 -7.86
C THR A 89 -8.85 -8.80 -6.47
N PHE A 90 -8.89 -7.95 -5.45
CA PHE A 90 -9.06 -8.31 -4.06
C PHE A 90 -10.34 -7.66 -3.53
N TYR A 91 -11.35 -8.48 -3.27
CA TYR A 91 -12.69 -8.04 -2.88
C TYR A 91 -13.10 -8.63 -1.54
N TRP A 92 -13.23 -7.80 -0.50
CA TRP A 92 -13.68 -8.25 0.83
C TRP A 92 -15.14 -7.89 1.14
N GLY A 93 -15.84 -7.18 0.25
CA GLY A 93 -17.19 -6.65 0.50
C GLY A 93 -18.23 -7.71 0.89
N ASN A 94 -18.03 -8.98 0.53
CA ASN A 94 -18.88 -10.09 0.98
C ASN A 94 -18.91 -10.25 2.51
N ARG A 95 -17.81 -9.90 3.19
CA ARG A 95 -17.68 -10.01 4.66
C ARG A 95 -18.52 -8.98 5.40
N SER A 96 -18.78 -7.83 4.78
CA SER A 96 -19.53 -6.73 5.36
C SER A 96 -20.98 -6.66 4.82
N LEU A 97 -21.35 -7.55 3.89
CA LEU A 97 -22.64 -7.58 3.19
C LEU A 97 -23.86 -7.54 4.11
N LYS A 98 -23.92 -8.42 5.13
CA LYS A 98 -25.07 -8.47 6.06
C LYS A 98 -25.28 -7.15 6.80
N ILE A 99 -24.19 -6.44 7.09
CA ILE A 99 -24.24 -5.13 7.77
C ILE A 99 -24.74 -4.06 6.79
N VAL A 100 -24.30 -4.11 5.53
CA VAL A 100 -24.83 -3.23 4.47
C VAL A 100 -26.33 -3.46 4.26
N GLU A 101 -26.79 -4.71 4.25
CA GLU A 101 -28.22 -5.04 4.11
C GLU A 101 -29.06 -4.51 5.28
N ASN A 102 -28.51 -4.55 6.50
CA ASN A 102 -29.15 -3.94 7.67
C ASN A 102 -29.20 -2.41 7.52
N LEU A 103 -28.09 -1.80 7.12
CA LEU A 103 -27.99 -0.38 6.86
C LEU A 103 -29.01 0.09 5.81
N ASP A 104 -29.20 -0.68 4.73
CA ASP A 104 -30.21 -0.41 3.70
C ASP A 104 -31.63 -0.40 4.28
N ARG A 105 -31.94 -1.33 5.18
CA ARG A 105 -33.24 -1.38 5.89
C ARG A 105 -33.42 -0.17 6.79
N ASP A 106 -32.38 0.22 7.53
CA ASP A 106 -32.42 1.37 8.43
C ASP A 106 -32.55 2.68 7.67
N LEU A 107 -31.83 2.83 6.55
CA LEU A 107 -31.96 3.98 5.64
C LEU A 107 -33.36 4.08 5.04
N LYS A 108 -33.96 2.96 4.64
CA LYS A 108 -35.34 2.88 4.14
C LYS A 108 -36.36 3.22 5.23
N SER A 109 -36.10 2.87 6.48
CA SER A 109 -36.94 3.30 7.60
C SER A 109 -36.83 4.81 7.82
N ALA A 110 -35.59 5.32 7.87
CA ALA A 110 -35.32 6.73 8.07
C ALA A 110 -35.87 7.63 6.95
N SER A 111 -35.99 7.10 5.72
CA SER A 111 -36.58 7.84 4.58
C SER A 111 -38.05 8.22 4.81
N LYS A 112 -38.78 7.51 5.69
CA LYS A 112 -40.18 7.80 6.00
C LYS A 112 -40.37 9.11 6.77
N TYR A 113 -39.34 9.54 7.51
CA TYR A 113 -39.40 10.69 8.41
C TYR A 113 -38.40 11.80 8.05
N SER A 114 -37.60 11.60 6.99
CA SER A 114 -36.54 12.54 6.60
C SER A 114 -36.89 13.30 5.32
N PRO A 115 -36.58 14.61 5.24
CA PRO A 115 -36.59 15.33 3.97
C PRO A 115 -35.74 14.62 2.91
N LYS A 116 -36.16 14.67 1.64
CA LYS A 116 -35.53 13.93 0.54
C LYS A 116 -34.02 14.17 0.42
N ILE A 117 -33.58 15.43 0.51
CA ILE A 117 -32.16 15.80 0.41
C ILE A 117 -31.37 15.24 1.59
N ALA A 118 -31.91 15.33 2.81
CA ALA A 118 -31.27 14.79 4.01
C ALA A 118 -31.13 13.25 3.94
N HIS A 119 -32.16 12.56 3.42
CA HIS A 119 -32.08 11.12 3.18
C HIS A 119 -31.04 10.75 2.12
N GLN A 120 -30.98 11.50 1.01
CA GLN A 120 -29.97 11.28 -0.03
C GLN A 120 -28.55 11.46 0.51
N ALA A 121 -28.30 12.55 1.24
CA ALA A 121 -27.02 12.78 1.90
C ALA A 121 -26.68 11.61 2.85
N ARG A 122 -27.60 11.23 3.74
CA ARG A 122 -27.40 10.11 4.67
C ARG A 122 -27.06 8.81 3.96
N SER A 123 -27.75 8.50 2.86
CA SER A 123 -27.46 7.30 2.06
C SER A 123 -26.06 7.36 1.44
N ILE A 124 -25.66 8.51 0.89
CA ILE A 124 -24.31 8.67 0.31
C ILE A 124 -23.24 8.45 1.38
N PHE A 125 -23.32 9.17 2.51
CA PHE A 125 -22.36 9.03 3.60
C PHE A 125 -22.30 7.61 4.15
N ALA A 126 -23.46 7.01 4.40
CA ALA A 126 -23.53 5.68 4.97
C ALA A 126 -22.87 4.64 4.07
N HIS A 127 -23.12 4.65 2.76
CA HIS A 127 -22.51 3.67 1.85
C HIS A 127 -21.04 3.94 1.55
N CYS A 128 -20.63 5.21 1.38
CA CYS A 128 -19.23 5.53 1.13
C CYS A 128 -18.35 5.22 2.34
N LEU A 129 -18.83 5.48 3.56
CA LEU A 129 -18.06 5.30 4.80
C LEU A 129 -18.25 3.94 5.46
N HIS A 130 -19.27 3.15 5.08
CA HIS A 130 -19.57 1.87 5.72
C HIS A 130 -18.32 0.98 5.84
N ASP A 131 -17.66 0.70 4.72
CA ASP A 131 -16.51 -0.19 4.75
C ASP A 131 -15.32 0.45 5.43
N ALA A 132 -15.15 1.77 5.33
CA ALA A 132 -14.11 2.48 6.05
C ALA A 132 -14.28 2.26 7.56
N VAL A 133 -15.47 2.49 8.11
CA VAL A 133 -15.80 2.22 9.52
C VAL A 133 -15.67 0.74 9.86
N TRP A 134 -16.09 -0.15 8.96
CA TRP A 134 -16.04 -1.59 9.18
C TRP A 134 -14.60 -2.12 9.29
N VAL A 135 -13.70 -1.68 8.40
CA VAL A 135 -12.29 -2.09 8.44
C VAL A 135 -11.50 -1.39 9.54
N GLN A 136 -11.97 -0.28 10.13
CA GLN A 136 -11.30 0.31 11.31
C GLN A 136 -11.39 -0.57 12.57
N LYS A 137 -12.28 -1.57 12.59
CA LYS A 137 -12.32 -2.54 13.69
C LYS A 137 -11.19 -3.55 13.51
N ASN A 138 -10.30 -3.66 14.50
CA ASN A 138 -9.08 -4.49 14.41
C ASN A 138 -9.35 -5.93 13.95
N GLN A 139 -10.36 -6.59 14.52
CA GLN A 139 -10.72 -7.96 14.15
C GLN A 139 -11.11 -8.11 12.67
N ASN A 140 -11.70 -7.06 12.10
CA ASN A 140 -12.05 -7.04 10.68
C ASN A 140 -10.82 -6.73 9.82
N MET A 141 -10.02 -5.73 10.20
CA MET A 141 -8.79 -5.36 9.48
C MET A 141 -7.84 -6.55 9.38
N ILE A 142 -7.50 -7.18 10.50
CA ILE A 142 -6.54 -8.29 10.56
C ILE A 142 -6.93 -9.39 9.56
N SER A 143 -8.20 -9.81 9.58
CA SER A 143 -8.64 -10.88 8.68
C SER A 143 -8.65 -10.46 7.20
N VAL A 144 -8.87 -9.17 6.89
CA VAL A 144 -8.73 -8.64 5.53
C VAL A 144 -7.24 -8.61 5.11
N LEU A 145 -6.34 -8.19 6.01
CA LEU A 145 -4.90 -8.14 5.76
C LEU A 145 -4.31 -9.53 5.55
N GLU A 146 -4.77 -10.56 6.28
CA GLU A 146 -4.34 -11.95 6.10
C GLU A 146 -4.70 -12.50 4.71
N ASP A 147 -5.92 -12.24 4.24
CA ASP A 147 -6.34 -12.69 2.91
C ASP A 147 -5.60 -11.94 1.80
N LEU A 148 -5.41 -10.63 1.98
CA LEU A 148 -4.57 -9.84 1.06
C LEU A 148 -3.14 -10.39 1.06
N HIS A 149 -2.59 -10.74 2.23
CA HIS A 149 -1.25 -11.28 2.37
C HIS A 149 -1.08 -12.61 1.62
N LYS A 150 -2.06 -13.52 1.74
CA LYS A 150 -2.06 -14.79 1.00
C LYS A 150 -2.05 -14.59 -0.51
N LEU A 151 -2.89 -13.67 -1.01
CA LEU A 151 -2.96 -13.34 -2.43
C LEU A 151 -1.64 -12.73 -2.91
N VAL A 152 -1.13 -11.76 -2.17
CA VAL A 152 0.15 -11.11 -2.49
C VAL A 152 1.29 -12.14 -2.51
N ASN A 153 1.40 -12.99 -1.48
CA ASN A 153 2.43 -14.04 -1.42
C ASN A 153 2.31 -15.05 -2.55
N ALA A 154 1.10 -15.34 -3.04
CA ALA A 154 0.92 -16.19 -4.21
C ALA A 154 1.52 -15.57 -5.47
N GLU A 155 1.42 -14.25 -5.65
CA GLU A 155 2.08 -13.53 -6.75
C GLU A 155 3.60 -13.50 -6.57
N VAL A 156 4.08 -13.22 -5.36
CA VAL A 156 5.53 -13.24 -5.06
C VAL A 156 6.15 -14.60 -5.38
N LYS A 157 5.46 -15.70 -5.04
CA LYS A 157 5.91 -17.07 -5.34
C LYS A 157 5.99 -17.38 -6.84
N LYS A 158 5.26 -16.66 -7.69
CA LYS A 158 5.37 -16.73 -9.15
C LYS A 158 6.57 -15.93 -9.70
N GLY A 159 7.28 -15.21 -8.84
CA GLY A 159 8.33 -14.27 -9.21
C GLY A 159 7.83 -12.84 -9.46
N ASN A 160 6.52 -12.59 -9.29
CA ASN A 160 5.93 -11.30 -9.59
C ASN A 160 6.22 -10.28 -8.48
N LYS A 161 6.37 -9.03 -8.89
CA LYS A 161 6.28 -7.85 -8.02
C LYS A 161 4.84 -7.34 -8.00
N VAL A 162 4.48 -6.51 -7.03
CA VAL A 162 3.10 -6.04 -6.87
C VAL A 162 2.98 -4.53 -6.74
N VAL A 163 1.88 -3.99 -7.26
CA VAL A 163 1.39 -2.63 -6.98
C VAL A 163 0.00 -2.75 -6.35
N LEU A 164 -0.21 -2.10 -5.20
CA LEU A 164 -1.49 -2.14 -4.48
C LEU A 164 -2.34 -0.91 -4.82
N LEU A 165 -3.56 -1.09 -5.31
CA LEU A 165 -4.47 -0.01 -5.68
C LEU A 165 -5.72 -0.03 -4.81
N GLY A 166 -5.74 0.82 -3.78
CA GLY A 166 -6.82 0.89 -2.79
C GLY A 166 -7.84 1.98 -3.09
N TYR A 167 -9.07 1.59 -3.42
CA TYR A 167 -10.18 2.52 -3.61
C TYR A 167 -10.93 2.77 -2.30
N SER A 168 -11.04 4.04 -1.90
CA SER A 168 -11.85 4.47 -0.75
C SER A 168 -11.51 3.65 0.50
N ALA A 169 -12.38 2.76 0.99
CA ALA A 169 -12.05 1.88 2.11
C ALA A 169 -10.79 1.00 1.88
N GLY A 170 -10.47 0.70 0.62
CA GLY A 170 -9.26 -0.02 0.24
C GLY A 170 -7.97 0.72 0.48
N SER A 171 -8.00 2.06 0.56
CA SER A 171 -6.79 2.82 0.88
C SER A 171 -6.34 2.60 2.33
N PHE A 172 -7.27 2.34 3.26
CA PHE A 172 -6.96 1.92 4.64
C PHE A 172 -6.30 0.55 4.66
N VAL A 173 -6.85 -0.39 3.88
CA VAL A 173 -6.29 -1.74 3.77
C VAL A 173 -4.88 -1.68 3.21
N THR A 174 -4.62 -0.92 2.14
CA THR A 174 -3.26 -0.76 1.61
C THR A 174 -2.32 -0.08 2.58
N TYR A 175 -2.79 0.95 3.29
CA TYR A 175 -1.97 1.67 4.27
C TYR A 175 -1.59 0.76 5.44
N GLN A 176 -2.56 0.08 6.06
CA GLN A 176 -2.30 -0.86 7.15
C GLN A 176 -1.45 -2.03 6.70
N TYR A 177 -1.74 -2.62 5.54
CA TYR A 177 -0.93 -3.71 4.99
C TYR A 177 0.54 -3.30 4.82
N TYR A 178 0.78 -2.12 4.24
CA TYR A 178 2.14 -1.64 4.04
C TYR A 178 2.82 -1.31 5.37
N MET A 179 2.11 -0.65 6.28
CA MET A 179 2.61 -0.26 7.59
C MET A 179 2.98 -1.47 8.46
N THR A 180 2.14 -2.51 8.52
CA THR A 180 2.33 -3.60 9.48
C THR A 180 3.05 -4.81 8.91
N LYS A 181 2.92 -5.09 7.60
CA LYS A 181 3.52 -6.27 6.96
C LYS A 181 4.69 -5.94 6.04
N ALA A 182 4.65 -4.83 5.31
CA ALA A 182 5.67 -4.50 4.30
C ALA A 182 6.80 -3.60 4.81
N THR A 183 6.58 -2.88 5.92
CA THR A 183 7.61 -2.05 6.53
C THR A 183 8.60 -2.94 7.25
N THR A 184 9.83 -2.98 6.74
CA THR A 184 10.91 -3.72 7.38
C THR A 184 11.37 -3.02 8.64
N ILE A 185 11.54 -3.82 9.69
CA ILE A 185 12.08 -3.46 10.98
C ILE A 185 13.39 -4.21 11.13
N GLN A 186 14.51 -3.50 11.26
CA GLN A 186 15.77 -4.15 11.58
C GLN A 186 15.75 -4.62 13.03
N PRO A 187 16.49 -5.69 13.39
CA PRO A 187 16.58 -6.12 14.78
C PRO A 187 17.06 -5.02 15.74
N SER A 188 17.98 -4.16 15.26
CA SER A 188 18.42 -2.95 15.97
C SER A 188 17.31 -1.95 16.22
N ASP A 189 16.28 -1.95 15.38
CA ASP A 189 15.12 -1.06 15.50
C ASP A 189 14.08 -1.65 16.44
N ILE A 190 14.20 -2.90 16.91
CA ILE A 190 13.24 -3.48 17.87
C ILE A 190 13.38 -2.81 19.25
N THR A 191 14.50 -2.14 19.53
CA THR A 191 14.86 -1.56 20.83
C THR A 191 14.12 -0.26 21.19
N LEU A 192 12.95 -0.01 20.63
CA LEU A 192 12.23 1.25 20.76
C LEU A 192 11.47 1.36 22.07
N GLY A 193 12.11 2.01 23.04
CA GLY A 193 11.40 2.90 23.93
C GLY A 193 11.84 2.88 25.38
N GLU A 194 12.23 1.72 25.94
CA GLU A 194 12.43 1.58 27.40
C GLU A 194 13.07 0.21 27.76
N TYR A 195 14.03 -0.27 26.96
CA TYR A 195 14.58 -1.61 27.20
C TYR A 195 15.54 -1.67 28.38
N ASN A 196 15.37 -2.71 29.19
CA ASN A 196 16.41 -3.23 30.08
C ASN A 196 17.70 -3.45 29.25
N PRO A 197 18.86 -2.90 29.66
CA PRO A 197 20.15 -3.09 28.98
C PRO A 197 20.46 -4.55 28.63
N GLU A 198 19.95 -5.50 29.42
CA GLU A 198 20.06 -6.93 29.19
C GLU A 198 19.42 -7.37 27.85
N ILE A 199 18.23 -6.88 27.52
CA ILE A 199 17.55 -7.22 26.26
C ILE A 199 18.29 -6.59 25.08
N GLY A 200 18.75 -5.35 25.22
CA GLY A 200 19.56 -4.69 24.20
C GLY A 200 20.85 -5.46 23.88
N ASN A 201 21.56 -5.92 24.93
CA ASN A 201 22.75 -6.75 24.78
C ASN A 201 22.43 -8.10 24.13
N PHE A 202 21.31 -8.72 24.51
CA PHE A 202 20.88 -9.99 23.91
C PHE A 202 20.59 -9.87 22.41
N ILE A 203 19.85 -8.83 22.00
CA ILE A 203 19.57 -8.52 20.59
C ILE A 203 20.88 -8.30 19.82
N ALA A 204 21.83 -7.57 20.40
CA ALA A 204 23.13 -7.31 19.76
C ALA A 204 23.99 -8.58 19.58
N GLN A 205 23.83 -9.58 20.47
CA GLN A 205 24.57 -10.84 20.43
C GLN A 205 23.85 -11.96 19.67
N THR A 206 22.56 -11.80 19.39
CA THR A 206 21.70 -12.80 18.77
C THR A 206 21.15 -12.26 17.45
N PRO A 207 21.91 -12.38 16.34
CA PRO A 207 21.44 -11.87 15.06
C PRO A 207 20.22 -12.65 14.57
N VAL A 208 19.19 -11.93 14.15
CA VAL A 208 18.01 -12.44 13.43
C VAL A 208 17.83 -11.64 12.14
N ASN A 209 17.08 -12.17 11.19
CA ASN A 209 16.80 -11.45 9.94
C ASN A 209 15.87 -10.24 10.19
N PRO A 210 15.86 -9.27 9.27
CA PRO A 210 14.90 -8.17 9.31
C PRO A 210 13.46 -8.70 9.31
N THR A 211 12.58 -8.04 10.06
CA THR A 211 11.21 -8.49 10.32
C THR A 211 10.19 -7.37 10.05
N CYS A 212 8.96 -7.48 10.55
CA CYS A 212 7.90 -6.48 10.41
C CYS A 212 7.04 -6.42 11.68
N PHE A 213 6.18 -5.41 11.77
CA PHE A 213 5.36 -5.17 12.95
C PHE A 213 4.45 -6.36 13.32
N ASP A 214 3.82 -6.99 12.32
CA ASP A 214 2.95 -8.14 12.56
C ASP A 214 3.71 -9.34 13.14
N ALA A 215 4.94 -9.61 12.67
CA ALA A 215 5.76 -10.68 13.23
C ALA A 215 6.17 -10.39 14.68
N LEU A 216 6.42 -9.13 15.04
CA LEU A 216 6.71 -8.76 16.43
C LEU A 216 5.51 -9.00 17.35
N ILE A 217 4.29 -8.75 16.86
CA ILE A 217 3.05 -9.05 17.59
C ILE A 217 2.84 -10.56 17.69
N GLU A 218 2.98 -11.30 16.58
CA GLU A 218 2.76 -12.75 16.53
C GLU A 218 3.77 -13.52 17.40
N ALA A 219 5.02 -13.04 17.46
CA ALA A 219 6.04 -13.56 18.36
C ALA A 219 5.83 -13.13 19.83
N ASP A 220 4.82 -12.33 20.16
CA ASP A 220 4.60 -11.77 21.50
C ASP A 220 5.84 -11.04 22.05
N LEU A 221 6.58 -10.34 21.16
CA LEU A 221 7.68 -9.45 21.55
C LEU A 221 7.17 -8.06 21.91
N ILE A 222 6.05 -7.65 21.31
CA ILE A 222 5.37 -6.40 21.62
C ILE A 222 3.86 -6.64 21.81
N LYS A 223 3.26 -5.86 22.71
CA LYS A 223 1.81 -5.75 22.88
C LYS A 223 1.36 -4.39 22.37
N PHE A 224 0.57 -4.38 21.29
CA PHE A 224 -0.03 -3.16 20.74
C PHE A 224 -1.37 -2.87 21.42
N ASN A 225 -1.57 -1.63 21.83
CA ASN A 225 -2.84 -1.11 22.33
C ASN A 225 -3.48 -0.22 21.26
N PRO A 226 -4.50 -0.73 20.54
CA PRO A 226 -5.15 0.01 19.48
C PRO A 226 -5.89 1.27 19.93
N ALA A 227 -6.31 1.33 21.21
CA ALA A 227 -7.01 2.50 21.74
C ALA A 227 -6.09 3.69 22.02
N THR A 228 -4.80 3.43 22.25
CA THR A 228 -3.80 4.48 22.52
C THR A 228 -2.78 4.63 21.41
N GLY A 229 -2.78 3.73 20.42
CA GLY A 229 -1.75 3.68 19.38
C GLY A 229 -0.34 3.43 19.92
N LYS A 230 -0.22 2.91 21.14
CA LYS A 230 1.06 2.61 21.77
C LYS A 230 1.30 1.11 21.74
N TYR A 231 2.52 0.69 21.47
CA TYR A 231 2.96 -0.66 21.78
C TYR A 231 3.96 -0.64 22.93
N LYS A 232 4.04 -1.75 23.65
CA LYS A 232 5.04 -1.97 24.71
C LYS A 232 5.72 -3.31 24.50
N PRO A 233 7.03 -3.44 24.82
CA PRO A 233 7.69 -4.74 24.80
C PRO A 233 7.05 -5.73 25.78
N ASN A 234 7.31 -7.01 25.56
CA ASN A 234 7.01 -8.03 26.57
C ASN A 234 7.82 -7.73 27.85
N PRO A 235 7.16 -7.53 29.01
CA PRO A 235 7.87 -7.17 30.25
C PRO A 235 8.69 -8.33 30.84
N GLU A 236 8.47 -9.57 30.40
CA GLU A 236 9.20 -10.74 30.89
C GLU A 236 10.43 -11.02 30.02
N THR A 237 11.63 -10.72 30.54
CA THR A 237 12.90 -10.85 29.81
C THR A 237 13.14 -12.24 29.21
N GLU A 238 12.92 -13.31 29.99
CA GLU A 238 13.16 -14.67 29.50
C GLU A 238 12.13 -15.09 28.43
N THR A 239 10.87 -14.69 28.60
CA THR A 239 9.84 -14.89 27.57
C THR A 239 10.20 -14.13 26.29
N PHE A 240 10.69 -12.89 26.41
CA PHE A 240 11.18 -12.11 25.27
C PHE A 240 12.32 -12.84 24.54
N LYS A 241 13.39 -13.25 25.26
CA LYS A 241 14.53 -13.94 24.65
C LYS A 241 14.12 -15.23 23.93
N ASN A 242 13.28 -16.04 24.58
CA ASN A 242 12.78 -17.30 24.03
C ASN A 242 11.91 -17.11 22.78
N ASN A 243 11.18 -15.99 22.69
CA ASN A 243 10.37 -15.68 21.52
C ASN A 243 11.17 -14.99 20.42
N TYR A 244 12.18 -14.20 20.78
CA TYR A 244 13.00 -13.45 19.86
C TYR A 244 13.74 -14.38 18.90
N VAL A 245 14.29 -15.49 19.40
CA VAL A 245 14.97 -16.51 18.58
C VAL A 245 14.03 -17.22 17.58
N LYS A 246 12.71 -17.09 17.73
CA LYS A 246 11.72 -17.66 16.80
C LYS A 246 11.37 -16.71 15.65
N LEU A 247 11.83 -15.46 15.68
CA LEU A 247 11.47 -14.46 14.67
C LEU A 247 11.77 -14.90 13.24
N ASP A 248 12.90 -15.57 13.01
CA ASP A 248 13.28 -16.06 11.68
C ASP A 248 12.29 -17.08 11.12
N SER A 249 11.60 -17.85 11.99
CA SER A 249 10.58 -18.81 11.58
C SER A 249 9.21 -18.18 11.34
N ILE A 250 8.90 -17.08 12.03
CA ILE A 250 7.61 -16.37 11.96
C ILE A 250 7.60 -15.38 10.78
N THR A 251 8.70 -14.65 10.60
CA THR A 251 8.85 -13.55 9.65
C THR A 251 8.41 -13.91 8.22
N PRO A 252 8.79 -15.08 7.63
CA PRO A 252 8.39 -15.41 6.26
C PRO A 252 6.88 -15.52 6.03
N ASN A 253 6.10 -15.79 7.08
CA ASN A 253 4.64 -15.95 7.00
C ASN A 253 3.87 -14.68 7.41
N ALA A 254 4.44 -13.90 8.34
CA ALA A 254 3.81 -12.70 8.87
C ALA A 254 4.14 -11.45 8.06
N CYS A 255 5.37 -11.40 7.55
CA CYS A 255 5.94 -10.25 6.87
C CYS A 255 5.96 -10.43 5.37
N PHE A 256 5.97 -9.29 4.71
CA PHE A 256 6.10 -9.23 3.28
C PHE A 256 7.58 -9.06 2.88
N ALA A 257 8.02 -9.81 1.86
CA ALA A 257 9.42 -9.82 1.44
C ALA A 257 9.86 -8.47 0.83
N ASN A 258 11.01 -7.96 1.28
CA ASN A 258 11.59 -6.70 0.79
C ASN A 258 11.71 -6.64 -0.73
N GLY A 259 11.52 -5.43 -1.27
CA GLY A 259 11.63 -5.16 -2.70
C GLY A 259 10.56 -5.83 -3.57
N THR A 260 9.43 -6.26 -2.98
CA THR A 260 8.37 -6.96 -3.73
C THR A 260 7.14 -6.08 -4.02
N VAL A 261 6.78 -5.15 -3.12
CA VAL A 261 5.83 -4.08 -3.41
C VAL A 261 6.64 -2.99 -4.08
N ARG A 262 6.21 -2.55 -5.26
CA ARG A 262 6.88 -1.49 -6.03
C ARG A 262 6.04 -0.23 -6.13
N GLY A 263 4.79 -0.30 -5.71
CA GLY A 263 3.96 0.89 -5.61
C GLY A 263 2.67 0.70 -4.83
N VAL A 264 2.14 1.81 -4.34
CA VAL A 264 0.83 1.92 -3.72
C VAL A 264 0.10 3.12 -4.32
N VAL A 265 -1.17 2.94 -4.69
CA VAL A 265 -2.05 4.02 -5.14
C VAL A 265 -3.32 3.98 -4.30
N GLY A 266 -3.45 4.90 -3.35
CA GLY A 266 -4.70 5.17 -2.65
C GLY A 266 -5.50 6.22 -3.42
N PHE A 267 -6.79 5.98 -3.65
CA PHE A 267 -7.64 6.95 -4.36
C PHE A 267 -9.06 6.97 -3.81
N ALA A 268 -9.73 8.11 -3.96
CA ALA A 268 -10.97 8.40 -3.24
C ALA A 268 -10.80 8.23 -1.73
N SER A 269 -9.60 8.53 -1.22
CA SER A 269 -9.11 8.07 0.07
C SER A 269 -9.49 9.04 1.19
N PRO A 270 -10.23 8.57 2.23
CA PRO A 270 -10.43 9.33 3.44
C PRO A 270 -9.37 9.05 4.51
N ALA A 271 -8.25 8.39 4.16
CA ALA A 271 -7.24 7.92 5.10
C ALA A 271 -6.80 8.98 6.12
N ARG A 272 -6.62 10.23 5.68
CA ARG A 272 -6.24 11.36 6.54
C ARG A 272 -7.25 11.68 7.64
N LEU A 273 -8.54 11.50 7.37
CA LEU A 273 -9.60 11.80 8.35
C LEU A 273 -9.58 10.82 9.52
N PHE A 274 -9.27 9.55 9.26
CA PHE A 274 -9.31 8.49 10.27
C PHE A 274 -7.95 8.24 10.94
N TYR A 275 -6.85 8.65 10.30
CA TYR A 275 -5.51 8.54 10.85
C TYR A 275 -4.94 9.92 11.22
N SER A 276 -5.75 10.76 11.87
CA SER A 276 -5.31 12.04 12.45
C SER A 276 -4.19 11.84 13.48
N ASP A 277 -4.21 10.70 14.16
CA ASP A 277 -3.27 10.34 15.23
C ASP A 277 -1.84 10.13 14.74
N LEU A 278 -1.64 10.00 13.41
CA LEU A 278 -0.32 10.02 12.78
C LEU A 278 0.43 11.34 12.99
N MET A 279 -0.31 12.41 13.28
CA MET A 279 0.24 13.72 13.61
C MET A 279 0.47 13.90 15.11
N ASP A 280 0.07 12.92 15.95
CA ASP A 280 0.33 12.93 17.39
C ASP A 280 1.70 12.32 17.68
N ASN A 281 2.62 13.18 18.11
CA ASN A 281 3.99 12.81 18.47
C ASN A 281 4.05 11.85 19.68
N ASN A 282 2.97 11.69 20.44
CA ASN A 282 2.92 10.82 21.61
C ASN A 282 2.56 9.36 21.29
N THR A 283 2.30 9.02 20.03
CA THR A 283 1.91 7.65 19.62
C THR A 283 3.09 6.86 19.06
N SER A 284 3.12 5.55 19.33
CA SER A 284 4.10 4.65 18.71
C SER A 284 3.78 4.40 17.22
N ILE A 285 2.56 4.70 16.78
CA ILE A 285 2.17 4.68 15.36
C ILE A 285 2.98 5.72 14.56
N ASN A 286 3.28 6.89 15.12
CA ASN A 286 4.15 7.87 14.47
C ASN A 286 5.52 7.26 14.15
N PHE A 287 6.11 6.52 15.09
CA PHE A 287 7.38 5.84 14.85
C PHE A 287 7.30 4.84 13.68
N ILE A 288 6.30 3.96 13.67
CA ILE A 288 6.13 2.97 12.58
C ILE A 288 5.86 3.68 11.25
N SER A 289 5.16 4.81 11.26
CA SER A 289 4.90 5.61 10.06
C SER A 289 6.17 6.28 9.50
N GLN A 290 7.09 6.69 10.37
CA GLN A 290 8.41 7.18 9.97
C GLN A 290 9.26 6.05 9.37
N LEU A 291 9.25 4.86 9.96
CA LEU A 291 9.88 3.66 9.38
C LEU A 291 9.27 3.27 8.04
N MET A 292 7.95 3.35 7.90
CA MET A 292 7.25 3.13 6.64
C MET A 292 7.76 4.11 5.57
N SER A 293 7.90 5.39 5.91
CA SER A 293 8.41 6.41 4.99
C SER A 293 9.86 6.14 4.57
N LYS A 294 10.71 5.70 5.50
CA LYS A 294 12.08 5.23 5.22
C LYS A 294 12.06 4.05 4.24
N ASN A 295 11.25 3.03 4.53
CA ASN A 295 11.10 1.84 3.70
C ASN A 295 10.59 2.16 2.29
N ILE A 296 9.67 3.12 2.14
CA ILE A 296 9.19 3.56 0.83
C ILE A 296 10.35 4.08 -0.01
N VAL A 297 11.16 4.98 0.56
CA VAL A 297 12.28 5.62 -0.16
C VAL A 297 13.35 4.59 -0.54
N GLU A 298 13.80 3.79 0.43
CA GLU A 298 14.95 2.88 0.29
C GLU A 298 14.64 1.65 -0.58
N ASN A 299 13.37 1.26 -0.70
CA ASN A 299 12.96 0.11 -1.52
C ASN A 299 12.37 0.51 -2.88
N ASP A 300 12.63 1.74 -3.34
CA ASP A 300 12.16 2.24 -4.65
C ASP A 300 10.64 2.09 -4.86
N VAL A 301 9.85 2.40 -3.82
CA VAL A 301 8.39 2.32 -3.85
C VAL A 301 7.80 3.70 -4.15
N PHE A 302 6.89 3.79 -5.12
CA PHE A 302 6.05 4.97 -5.25
C PHE A 302 4.81 4.84 -4.36
N TYR A 303 4.50 5.86 -3.57
CA TYR A 303 3.31 5.88 -2.71
C TYR A 303 2.46 7.10 -3.05
N LEU A 304 1.37 6.87 -3.78
CA LEU A 304 0.54 7.93 -4.36
C LEU A 304 -0.82 7.98 -3.71
N THR A 305 -1.26 9.18 -3.33
CA THR A 305 -2.66 9.49 -3.05
C THR A 305 -3.23 10.27 -4.23
N VAL A 306 -4.27 9.76 -4.89
CA VAL A 306 -4.87 10.38 -6.08
C VAL A 306 -6.35 10.60 -5.85
N ASN A 307 -6.76 11.85 -5.62
CA ASN A 307 -8.16 12.19 -5.42
C ASN A 307 -8.65 13.21 -6.46
N TYR A 308 -9.96 13.19 -6.69
CA TYR A 308 -10.64 14.29 -7.37
C TYR A 308 -10.97 15.40 -6.37
N ASN A 309 -10.73 16.66 -6.73
CA ASN A 309 -10.92 17.81 -5.85
C ASN A 309 -12.39 18.09 -5.50
N ASN A 310 -13.32 17.54 -6.28
CA ASN A 310 -14.76 17.60 -6.05
C ASN A 310 -15.32 16.29 -5.46
N ASP A 311 -14.47 15.33 -5.09
CA ASP A 311 -14.87 14.16 -4.31
C ASP A 311 -14.89 14.50 -2.81
N PRO A 312 -16.06 14.51 -2.15
CA PRO A 312 -16.18 14.89 -0.74
C PRO A 312 -15.51 13.90 0.23
N PHE A 313 -15.08 12.73 -0.25
CA PHE A 313 -14.37 11.73 0.55
C PHE A 313 -12.88 11.59 0.17
N GLY A 314 -12.43 12.32 -0.85
CA GLY A 314 -11.03 12.37 -1.25
C GLY A 314 -10.27 13.45 -0.49
N PHE A 315 -9.78 13.14 0.71
CA PHE A 315 -9.09 14.12 1.55
C PHE A 315 -7.66 14.32 1.08
N SER A 316 -7.26 15.57 0.87
CA SER A 316 -5.88 15.93 0.54
C SER A 316 -4.98 15.92 1.78
N ASN A 317 -3.70 15.62 1.58
CA ASN A 317 -2.67 16.09 2.49
C ASN A 317 -2.49 17.61 2.32
N ALA A 318 -2.33 18.33 3.41
CA ALA A 318 -2.12 19.79 3.40
C ALA A 318 -0.83 20.20 2.66
N GLU A 319 0.18 19.34 2.65
CA GLU A 319 1.46 19.59 1.99
C GLU A 319 2.03 18.29 1.39
N ASN A 320 2.70 18.41 0.24
CA ASN A 320 3.54 17.36 -0.31
C ASN A 320 4.95 17.52 0.25
N PHE A 321 5.38 16.54 1.08
CA PHE A 321 6.70 16.58 1.69
C PHE A 321 7.80 16.35 0.64
N THR A 322 8.90 17.10 0.77
CA THR A 322 10.15 16.79 0.07
C THR A 322 10.97 15.79 0.88
N LEU A 323 11.89 15.07 0.24
CA LEU A 323 12.84 14.19 0.91
C LEU A 323 13.63 14.94 1.99
N LYS A 324 14.01 16.20 1.72
CA LYS A 324 14.68 17.07 2.70
C LYS A 324 13.81 17.28 3.94
N LYS A 325 12.52 17.60 3.75
CA LYS A 325 11.60 17.80 4.86
C LYS A 325 11.39 16.50 5.64
N LEU A 326 11.21 15.38 4.95
CA LEU A 326 11.04 14.06 5.55
C LEU A 326 12.26 13.64 6.38
N LYS A 327 13.48 13.82 5.86
CA LYS A 327 14.73 13.60 6.61
C LYS A 327 14.84 14.51 7.84
N SER A 328 14.37 15.75 7.76
CA SER A 328 14.42 16.69 8.90
C SER A 328 13.40 16.40 10.00
N THR A 329 12.29 15.72 9.68
CA THR A 329 11.24 15.35 10.65
C THR A 329 11.49 14.01 11.32
N ASN A 330 12.30 13.14 10.71
CA ASN A 330 12.72 11.87 11.30
C ASN A 330 13.85 12.10 12.32
N ALA A 331 13.48 12.40 13.57
CA ALA A 331 14.45 12.66 14.64
C ALA A 331 15.07 11.39 15.27
N HIS A 332 14.48 10.21 15.00
CA HIS A 332 14.98 8.95 15.57
C HIS A 332 16.10 8.35 14.71
N PRO A 333 17.23 7.88 15.29
CA PRO A 333 18.34 7.28 14.53
C PRO A 333 17.95 6.11 13.62
N ALA A 334 17.03 5.25 14.09
CA ALA A 334 16.45 4.15 13.28
C ALA A 334 15.70 4.63 12.02
N ASN A 335 15.28 5.90 11.99
CA ASN A 335 14.48 6.50 10.92
C ASN A 335 15.32 7.37 9.97
N ILE A 336 16.66 7.32 10.07
CA ILE A 336 17.54 7.99 9.10
C ILE A 336 17.31 7.35 7.74
N ILE A 337 16.85 8.17 6.80
CA ILE A 337 16.53 7.74 5.44
C ILE A 337 17.82 7.81 4.61
N GLY A 338 18.20 6.66 4.05
CA GLY A 338 19.29 6.49 3.11
C GLY A 338 18.95 7.00 1.71
N ASP A 339 19.56 6.37 0.73
CA ASP A 339 19.35 6.65 -0.68
C ASP A 339 18.34 5.67 -1.28
N GLY A 340 17.68 6.11 -2.34
CA GLY A 340 16.68 5.33 -3.06
C GLY A 340 15.87 6.23 -3.98
N LYS A 341 15.01 5.64 -4.81
CA LYS A 341 14.14 6.29 -5.81
C LYS A 341 12.67 6.32 -5.40
N GLY A 342 12.33 5.77 -4.22
CA GLY A 342 10.96 5.76 -3.74
C GLY A 342 10.49 7.13 -3.26
N PHE A 343 9.21 7.42 -3.44
CA PHE A 343 8.68 8.75 -3.15
C PHE A 343 7.22 8.69 -2.71
N ILE A 344 6.81 9.71 -1.95
CA ILE A 344 5.44 9.87 -1.46
C ILE A 344 4.86 11.13 -2.09
N TYR A 345 3.66 11.03 -2.65
CA TYR A 345 3.01 12.19 -3.25
C TYR A 345 1.49 12.15 -3.18
N ASN A 346 0.89 13.31 -2.92
CA ASN A 346 -0.54 13.52 -2.92
C ASN A 346 -0.95 14.44 -4.09
N LYS A 347 -1.76 13.90 -4.98
CA LYS A 347 -2.38 14.57 -6.12
C LYS A 347 -3.91 14.58 -5.94
N SER A 348 -4.40 15.52 -5.14
CA SER A 348 -5.82 15.68 -4.82
C SER A 348 -6.51 16.88 -5.48
N ASP A 349 -5.80 17.59 -6.36
CA ASP A 349 -6.23 18.77 -7.11
C ASP A 349 -6.77 18.43 -8.51
N ASN A 350 -6.94 17.14 -8.85
CA ASN A 350 -7.49 16.75 -10.15
C ASN A 350 -9.00 17.01 -10.21
N TYR A 351 -9.48 17.64 -11.28
CA TYR A 351 -10.92 17.85 -11.47
C TYR A 351 -11.56 16.75 -12.35
N VAL A 352 -12.77 16.34 -12.00
CA VAL A 352 -13.65 15.53 -12.86
C VAL A 352 -14.99 16.24 -13.06
N PRO A 353 -15.56 16.34 -14.29
CA PRO A 353 -16.82 17.03 -14.57
C PRO A 353 -18.01 16.21 -14.07
N ARG A 354 -18.13 16.13 -12.75
CA ARG A 354 -19.16 15.42 -11.99
C ARG A 354 -19.57 16.29 -10.81
N THR A 355 -20.77 16.06 -10.32
CA THR A 355 -21.22 16.65 -9.06
C THR A 355 -20.51 15.97 -7.89
N PHE A 356 -20.44 16.62 -6.72
CA PHE A 356 -19.84 16.01 -5.52
C PHE A 356 -20.47 14.65 -5.16
N ILE A 357 -21.75 14.47 -5.47
CA ILE A 357 -22.50 13.22 -5.26
C ILE A 357 -21.93 12.05 -6.06
N THR A 358 -21.42 12.31 -7.27
CA THR A 358 -20.99 11.27 -8.22
C THR A 358 -19.48 11.23 -8.45
N ALA A 359 -18.75 12.25 -7.98
CA ALA A 359 -17.30 12.33 -8.09
C ALA A 359 -16.60 11.14 -7.41
N HIS A 360 -17.12 10.66 -6.28
CA HIS A 360 -16.55 9.51 -5.56
C HIS A 360 -16.54 8.22 -6.39
N LEU A 361 -17.50 8.02 -7.29
CA LEU A 361 -17.58 6.82 -8.16
C LEU A 361 -16.86 7.03 -9.49
N ALA A 362 -16.43 8.27 -9.80
CA ALA A 362 -15.97 8.63 -11.13
C ALA A 362 -14.63 7.96 -11.51
N TYR A 363 -13.86 7.48 -10.52
CA TYR A 363 -12.59 6.78 -10.75
C TYR A 363 -12.78 5.53 -11.62
N TRP A 364 -13.84 4.77 -11.36
CA TRP A 364 -14.22 3.58 -12.13
C TRP A 364 -14.90 3.94 -13.45
N GLN A 365 -15.74 4.97 -13.44
CA GLN A 365 -16.54 5.38 -14.60
C GLN A 365 -15.73 6.16 -15.66
N THR A 366 -14.54 6.66 -15.32
CA THR A 366 -13.69 7.44 -16.22
C THR A 366 -12.26 6.89 -16.28
N PRO A 367 -12.07 5.62 -16.67
CA PRO A 367 -10.80 4.92 -16.52
C PRO A 367 -9.62 5.63 -17.22
N LYS A 368 -9.86 6.18 -18.42
CA LYS A 368 -8.86 6.97 -19.16
C LYS A 368 -8.39 8.21 -18.42
N ARG A 369 -9.30 8.89 -17.71
CA ARG A 369 -9.03 10.11 -16.95
C ARG A 369 -8.33 9.77 -15.64
N PHE A 370 -8.81 8.75 -14.93
CA PHE A 370 -8.16 8.30 -13.70
C PHE A 370 -6.73 7.82 -13.96
N ALA A 371 -6.51 6.99 -14.99
CA ALA A 371 -5.16 6.56 -15.35
C ALA A 371 -4.22 7.74 -15.71
N LYS A 372 -4.75 8.80 -16.35
CA LYS A 372 -3.99 10.04 -16.60
C LYS A 372 -3.63 10.76 -15.29
N ALA A 373 -4.54 10.77 -14.31
CA ALA A 373 -4.30 11.36 -13.01
C ALA A 373 -3.21 10.63 -12.22
N VAL A 374 -3.17 9.29 -12.30
CA VAL A 374 -2.10 8.47 -11.67
C VAL A 374 -0.74 8.77 -12.28
N VAL A 375 -0.61 8.78 -13.62
CA VAL A 375 0.66 9.14 -14.29
C VAL A 375 1.07 10.57 -13.97
N LYS A 376 0.12 11.51 -13.95
CA LYS A 376 0.39 12.90 -13.55
C LYS A 376 0.93 12.97 -12.12
N ALA A 377 0.35 12.21 -11.19
CA ALA A 377 0.83 12.14 -9.81
C ALA A 377 2.27 11.60 -9.72
N PHE A 378 2.63 10.62 -10.56
CA PHE A 378 4.01 10.12 -10.64
C PHE A 378 4.97 11.20 -11.17
N ASN A 379 4.62 11.82 -12.31
CA ASN A 379 5.46 12.81 -13.01
C ASN A 379 5.61 14.15 -12.31
N GLU A 380 4.74 14.47 -11.38
CA GLU A 380 4.88 15.62 -10.49
C GLU A 380 5.53 15.22 -9.17
N GLY A 381 5.18 14.04 -8.66
CA GLY A 381 5.61 13.58 -7.35
C GLY A 381 7.10 13.27 -7.26
N TYR A 382 7.64 12.50 -8.21
CA TYR A 382 9.06 12.15 -8.19
C TYR A 382 9.96 13.40 -8.20
N PRO A 383 9.87 14.32 -9.19
CA PRO A 383 10.72 15.51 -9.18
C PRO A 383 10.45 16.44 -7.98
N ASN A 384 9.19 16.59 -7.53
CA ASN A 384 8.87 17.39 -6.35
C ASN A 384 9.52 16.83 -5.08
N PHE A 385 9.44 15.51 -4.88
CA PHE A 385 9.97 14.84 -3.70
C PHE A 385 11.49 14.99 -3.61
N TYR A 386 12.19 14.83 -4.73
CA TYR A 386 13.65 14.95 -4.80
C TYR A 386 14.17 16.38 -5.02
N GLY A 387 13.28 17.37 -5.18
CA GLY A 387 13.67 18.76 -5.44
C GLY A 387 14.31 18.97 -6.81
N ILE A 388 14.01 18.11 -7.78
CA ILE A 388 14.47 18.22 -9.16
C ILE A 388 13.69 19.34 -9.84
N LYS A 389 14.38 20.40 -10.24
CA LYS A 389 13.78 21.48 -11.03
C LYS A 389 13.48 20.94 -12.44
N LYS A 390 12.25 21.13 -12.91
CA LYS A 390 11.87 20.87 -14.30
C LYS A 390 12.39 21.94 -15.22
#